data_AF-A0A0B7NEU0-F1
#
_entry.id   AF-A0A0B7NEU0-F1
#
_cell.length_a   1.000
_cell.length_b   1.000
_cell.length_c   1.000
_cell.angle_alpha   90.00
_cell.angle_beta   90.00
_cell.angle_gamma   90.00
#
_symmetry.space_group_name_H-M   'P 1'
#
loop_
_entity.id
_entity.type
_entity.pdbx_description
1 polymer ?
#
loop_
_entity_poly.entity_id
_entity_poly.type
_entity_poly.pdbx_seq_one_letter_code
_entity_poly.pdbx_strand_id
1 'polypeptide(L)'
;MDYLSNCVFVDESAFDINMRPSTARSAKGTPAIVTTPSTRAVSHNILEAISAKGVVNIEIRLSNLKPKRIKVDGSRKRKQPQPKKPASKGTVTGHYMLFLQNAMNFMD
;
A
#
# COMPACT_ATOMS: atom_id res chain seq x y z
N MET A 1 -34.35 0.63 2.61
CA MET A 1 -33.22 1.19 1.85
C MET A 1 -32.77 0.15 0.85
N ASP A 2 -32.72 0.47 -0.44
CA ASP A 2 -32.17 -0.43 -1.45
C ASP A 2 -30.67 -0.15 -1.62
N TYR A 3 -29.86 -1.09 -1.11
CA TYR A 3 -28.39 -0.99 -1.11
C TYR A 3 -27.78 -1.12 -2.50
N LEU A 4 -28.49 -1.73 -3.45
CA LEU A 4 -27.97 -1.93 -4.81
C LEU A 4 -28.13 -0.66 -5.65
N SER A 5 -29.14 0.17 -5.38
CA SER A 5 -29.40 1.36 -6.16
C SER A 5 -28.99 2.68 -5.49
N ASN A 6 -28.94 2.75 -4.16
CA ASN A 6 -28.82 4.01 -3.42
C ASN A 6 -27.65 4.08 -2.44
N CYS A 7 -26.68 3.15 -2.52
CA CYS A 7 -25.54 3.15 -1.63
C CYS A 7 -24.22 3.22 -2.38
N VAL A 8 -23.30 4.00 -1.80
CA VAL A 8 -21.89 4.05 -2.17
C VAL A 8 -21.08 3.66 -0.95
N PHE A 9 -20.17 2.72 -1.15
CA PHE A 9 -19.24 2.21 -0.16
C PHE A 9 -17.89 2.86 -0.40
N VAL A 10 -17.26 3.36 0.65
CA VAL A 10 -15.96 4.00 0.59
C VAL A 10 -15.00 3.28 1.53
N ASP A 11 -13.81 2.93 1.04
CA ASP A 11 -12.79 2.25 1.83
C ASP A 11 -11.37 2.70 1.45
N GLU A 12 -10.42 2.49 2.36
CA GLU A 12 -8.99 2.64 2.12
C GLU A 12 -8.28 1.29 2.20
N SER A 13 -7.52 0.96 1.16
CA SER A 13 -6.69 -0.25 1.12
C SER A 13 -5.23 0.07 0.84
N ALA A 14 -4.32 -0.62 1.53
CA ALA A 14 -2.89 -0.51 1.29
C ALA A 14 -2.41 -1.68 0.41
N PHE A 15 -1.77 -1.34 -0.71
CA PHE A 15 -1.16 -2.27 -1.65
C PHE A 15 0.37 -2.25 -1.54
N ASP A 16 0.94 -3.39 -1.15
CA ASP A 16 2.38 -3.65 -1.24
C ASP A 16 2.63 -4.64 -2.38
N ILE A 17 3.47 -4.24 -3.35
CA ILE A 17 3.83 -5.08 -4.50
C ILE A 17 4.55 -6.37 -4.06
N ASN A 18 5.12 -6.40 -2.85
CA ASN A 18 5.76 -7.57 -2.27
C ASN A 18 4.77 -8.50 -1.53
N MET A 19 3.46 -8.27 -1.61
CA MET A 19 2.47 -9.18 -1.01
C MET A 19 2.51 -10.60 -1.60
N ARG A 20 3.10 -10.78 -2.79
CA ARG A 20 3.32 -12.12 -3.35
C ARG A 20 4.64 -12.69 -2.82
N PRO A 21 4.61 -13.83 -2.09
CA PRO A 21 5.84 -14.53 -1.76
C PRO A 21 6.56 -14.95 -3.03
N SER A 22 7.87 -14.74 -3.09
CA SER A 22 8.72 -15.30 -4.15
C SER A 22 8.82 -16.82 -3.95
N THR A 23 7.80 -17.55 -4.39
CA THR A 23 7.84 -19.01 -4.38
C THR A 23 8.70 -19.48 -5.55
N ALA A 24 9.85 -20.06 -5.22
CA ALA A 24 10.69 -20.75 -6.18
C ALA A 24 10.66 -22.24 -5.86
N ARG A 25 10.39 -23.06 -6.88
CA ARG A 25 10.49 -24.51 -6.77
C ARG A 25 11.86 -24.92 -7.31
N SER A 26 12.63 -25.62 -6.48
CA SER A 26 13.85 -26.28 -6.91
C SER A 26 13.56 -27.75 -7.20
N ALA A 27 14.42 -28.39 -7.99
CA ALA A 27 14.32 -29.82 -8.25
C ALA A 27 14.46 -30.61 -6.94
N LYS A 28 13.91 -31.83 -6.92
CA LYS A 28 14.00 -32.72 -5.76
C LYS A 28 15.48 -33.04 -5.49
N GLY A 29 15.97 -32.67 -4.29
CA GLY A 29 17.36 -32.89 -3.88
C GLY A 29 18.28 -31.66 -4.02
N THR A 30 17.81 -30.55 -4.60
CA THR A 30 18.59 -29.32 -4.70
C THR A 30 18.00 -28.21 -3.83
N PRO A 31 18.83 -27.42 -3.10
CA PRO A 31 18.34 -26.26 -2.36
C PRO A 31 17.65 -25.25 -3.29
N ALA A 32 16.52 -24.70 -2.86
CA ALA A 32 15.90 -23.55 -3.52
C ALA A 32 16.56 -22.26 -3.01
N ILE A 33 17.75 -21.94 -3.52
CA ILE A 33 18.42 -20.67 -3.22
C ILE A 33 18.02 -19.67 -4.29
N VAL A 34 17.22 -18.68 -3.93
CA VAL A 34 16.91 -17.55 -4.80
C VAL A 34 17.41 -16.27 -4.16
N THR A 35 18.44 -15.69 -4.78
CA THR A 35 18.85 -14.33 -4.50
C THR A 35 17.84 -13.38 -5.13
N THR A 36 16.83 -12.96 -4.38
CA THR A 36 15.95 -11.89 -4.82
C THR A 36 16.59 -10.53 -4.53
N PRO A 37 16.67 -9.61 -5.51
CA PRO A 37 17.04 -8.24 -5.20
C PRO A 37 16.04 -7.70 -4.17
N SER A 38 16.53 -7.26 -3.01
CA SER A 38 15.70 -6.59 -2.00
C SER A 38 15.41 -5.17 -2.47
N THR A 39 14.59 -5.01 -3.50
CA THR A 39 13.97 -3.74 -3.82
C THR A 39 12.86 -3.52 -2.81
N ARG A 40 13.11 -2.71 -1.79
CA ARG A 40 12.07 -2.24 -0.88
C ARG A 40 11.12 -1.37 -1.70
N ALA A 41 10.12 -2.00 -2.27
CA ALA A 41 9.20 -1.36 -3.18
C ALA A 41 8.29 -0.40 -2.41
N VAL A 42 7.82 0.62 -3.11
CA VAL A 42 6.96 1.63 -2.51
C VAL A 42 5.54 1.07 -2.42
N SER A 43 4.98 1.06 -1.21
CA SER A 43 3.57 0.72 -0.99
C SER A 43 2.67 1.89 -1.43
N HIS A 44 1.54 1.55 -2.03
CA HIS A 44 0.52 2.50 -2.46
C HIS A 44 -0.70 2.36 -1.55
N ASN A 45 -1.34 3.45 -1.18
CA ASN A 45 -2.66 3.42 -0.55
C ASN A 45 -3.67 3.87 -1.58
N ILE A 46 -4.81 3.18 -1.64
CA ILE A 46 -5.89 3.48 -2.58
C ILE A 46 -7.14 3.79 -1.77
N LEU A 47 -7.73 4.95 -2.02
CA LEU A 47 -9.08 5.29 -1.58
C LEU A 47 -10.04 5.01 -2.73
N GLU A 48 -11.07 4.21 -2.47
CA GLU A 48 -12.04 3.84 -3.50
C GLU A 48 -13.47 4.09 -3.02
N ALA A 49 -14.32 4.51 -3.96
CA ALA A 49 -15.77 4.61 -3.80
C ALA A 49 -16.43 3.70 -4.83
N ILE A 50 -17.26 2.76 -4.38
CA ILE A 50 -17.96 1.79 -5.23
C ILE A 50 -19.46 1.77 -4.93
N SER A 51 -20.26 1.50 -5.96
CA SER A 51 -21.69 1.22 -5.87
C SER A 51 -21.97 -0.13 -6.54
N ALA A 52 -23.19 -0.66 -6.43
CA ALA A 52 -23.53 -1.88 -7.16
C ALA A 52 -23.54 -1.70 -8.69
N LYS A 53 -23.53 -0.45 -9.19
CA LYS A 53 -23.38 -0.13 -10.61
C LYS A 53 -21.92 -0.14 -11.07
N GLY A 54 -20.96 -0.10 -10.14
CA GLY A 54 -19.53 -0.09 -10.43
C GLY A 54 -18.75 0.94 -9.60
N VAL A 55 -17.54 1.22 -10.06
CA VAL A 55 -16.61 2.17 -9.43
C VAL A 55 -17.10 3.61 -9.68
N VAL A 56 -17.19 4.39 -8.61
CA VAL A 56 -17.57 5.82 -8.65
C VAL A 56 -16.32 6.70 -8.73
N ASN A 57 -15.34 6.46 -7.86
CA ASN A 57 -14.09 7.23 -7.84
C ASN A 57 -12.94 6.40 -7.26
N ILE A 58 -11.71 6.63 -7.73
CA ILE A 58 -10.48 5.99 -7.24
C ILE A 58 -9.40 7.06 -7.10
N GLU A 59 -8.79 7.15 -5.93
CA GLU A 59 -7.63 8.00 -5.67
C GLU A 59 -6.44 7.14 -5.21
N ILE A 60 -5.40 7.09 -6.04
CA ILE A 60 -4.16 6.36 -5.73
C ILE A 60 -3.17 7.33 -5.08
N ARG A 61 -2.63 6.94 -3.94
CA ARG A 61 -1.65 7.71 -3.19
C ARG A 61 -0.37 6.93 -2.99
N LEU A 62 0.73 7.59 -3.34
CA LEU A 62 2.05 7.06 -3.07
C LEU A 62 2.44 7.40 -1.62
N SER A 63 2.73 6.37 -0.83
CA SER A 63 3.36 6.62 0.46
C SER A 63 4.76 7.22 0.21
N ASN A 64 5.05 8.37 0.82
CA ASN A 64 6.33 9.11 0.66
C ASN A 64 7.52 8.40 1.35
N LEU A 65 7.67 7.09 1.13
CA LEU A 65 8.82 6.32 1.55
C LEU A 65 9.98 6.66 0.63
N LYS A 66 10.70 7.76 0.92
CA LYS A 66 12.03 7.95 0.33
C LYS A 66 12.85 6.68 0.62
N PRO A 67 13.30 5.91 -0.40
CA PRO A 67 14.05 4.70 -0.14
C PRO A 67 15.34 5.08 0.59
N LYS A 68 15.45 4.62 1.83
CA LYS A 68 16.64 4.84 2.68
C LYS A 68 17.81 4.16 1.96
N ARG A 69 18.75 4.93 1.40
CA ARG A 69 20.06 4.41 1.00
C ARG A 69 20.77 3.94 2.27
N ILE A 70 20.69 2.65 2.59
CA ILE A 70 21.51 2.05 3.63
C ILE A 70 22.87 1.82 2.99
N LYS A 71 23.87 2.62 3.38
CA LYS A 71 25.26 2.22 3.19
C LYS A 71 25.48 1.02 4.13
N VAL A 72 25.58 -0.18 3.57
CA VAL A 72 26.10 -1.33 4.30
C VAL A 72 27.61 -1.22 4.21
N ASP A 73 28.22 -0.55 5.17
CA ASP A 73 29.64 -0.76 5.43
C ASP A 73 29.77 -2.01 6.28
N GLY A 74 30.81 -2.79 6.00
CA GLY A 74 30.99 -4.15 6.46
C GLY A 74 30.80 -4.32 7.98
N SER A 75 30.33 -5.52 8.33
CA SER A 75 30.35 -6.13 9.67
C SER A 75 29.24 -5.75 10.68
N ARG A 76 28.28 -6.68 10.78
CA ARG A 76 27.71 -7.27 12.01
C ARG A 76 27.52 -6.34 13.22
N LYS A 77 26.29 -5.88 13.54
CA LYS A 77 25.78 -5.73 14.94
C LYS A 77 24.25 -5.65 15.06
N ARG A 78 23.79 -6.14 16.22
CA ARG A 78 22.46 -6.11 16.86
C ARG A 78 21.71 -4.77 16.75
N LYS A 79 20.37 -4.83 16.84
CA LYS A 79 19.42 -3.70 16.89
C LYS A 79 19.88 -2.59 17.84
N GLN A 80 20.26 -1.44 17.28
CA GLN A 80 20.36 -0.17 18.00
C GLN A 80 18.95 0.43 18.11
N PRO A 81 18.50 0.96 19.26
CA PRO A 81 17.22 1.66 19.35
C PRO A 81 17.38 3.01 18.66
N GLN A 82 17.09 3.04 17.36
CA GLN A 82 17.05 4.30 16.61
C GLN A 82 15.84 5.12 17.10
N PRO A 83 15.94 6.46 17.19
CA PRO A 83 14.81 7.32 17.51
C PRO A 83 13.67 7.02 16.53
N LYS A 84 12.46 6.76 17.06
CA LYS A 84 11.26 6.51 16.26
C LYS A 84 11.00 7.73 15.38
N LYS A 85 11.50 7.70 14.13
CA LYS A 85 11.16 8.70 13.11
C LYS A 85 9.67 8.53 12.77
N PRO A 86 8.95 9.63 12.49
CA PRO A 86 7.50 9.59 12.35
C PRO A 86 7.13 8.55 11.30
N ALA A 87 6.19 7.67 11.68
CA ALA A 87 5.61 6.73 10.75
C ALA A 87 5.08 7.49 9.53
N SER A 88 5.18 6.87 8.36
CA SER A 88 4.44 7.29 7.17
C SER A 88 2.99 7.57 7.60
N LYS A 89 2.56 8.83 7.57
CA LYS A 89 1.15 9.16 7.81
C LYS A 89 0.40 8.65 6.56
N GLY A 90 -0.56 7.75 6.77
CA GLY A 90 -1.48 7.28 5.73
C GLY A 90 -2.41 8.40 5.28
N THR A 91 -3.63 8.09 4.84
CA THR A 91 -4.62 9.15 4.69
C THR A 91 -4.86 9.84 6.04
N VAL A 92 -5.14 11.13 5.96
CA VAL A 92 -5.47 11.97 7.10
C VAL A 92 -6.91 12.42 6.87
N THR A 93 -7.66 12.73 7.91
CA THR A 93 -9.09 13.08 7.82
C THR A 93 -9.41 14.06 6.69
N GLY A 94 -8.59 15.10 6.48
CA GLY A 94 -8.80 16.06 5.40
C GLY A 94 -8.73 15.45 3.98
N HIS A 95 -7.91 14.42 3.78
CA HIS A 95 -7.83 13.70 2.51
C HIS A 95 -9.09 12.90 2.24
N TYR A 96 -9.62 12.23 3.28
CA TYR A 96 -10.88 11.51 3.18
C TYR A 96 -12.04 12.46 2.88
N MET A 97 -12.10 13.62 3.54
CA MET A 97 -13.15 14.62 3.26
C MET A 97 -13.09 15.17 1.83
N LEU A 98 -11.90 15.47 1.33
CA LEU A 98 -11.72 15.93 -0.05
C LEU A 98 -12.14 14.85 -1.06
N PHE A 99 -11.79 13.59 -0.79
CA PHE A 99 -12.21 12.46 -1.60
C PHE A 99 -13.75 12.33 -1.64
N LEU A 100 -14.42 12.45 -0.48
CA LEU A 100 -15.89 12.42 -0.41
C LEU A 100 -16.53 13.59 -1.19
N GLN A 101 -15.99 14.80 -1.07
CA GLN A 101 -16.47 15.95 -1.85
C GLN A 101 -16.38 15.69 -3.35
N ASN A 102 -15.24 15.18 -3.80
CA ASN A 102 -15.04 14.84 -5.21
C ASN A 102 -15.98 13.71 -5.66
N ALA A 103 -16.18 12.68 -4.83
CA ALA A 103 -17.08 11.58 -5.14
C ALA A 103 -18.54 12.03 -5.24
N MET A 104 -18.99 12.96 -4.38
CA MET A 104 -20.33 13.53 -4.45
C MET A 104 -20.54 14.35 -5.73
N ASN A 105 -19.56 15.16 -6.14
CA ASN A 105 -19.64 15.93 -7.39
C ASN A 105 -19.79 15.04 -8.66
N PHE A 106 -19.39 13.78 -8.63
CA PHE A 106 -19.60 12.84 -9.75
C PHE A 106 -21.00 12.22 -9.78
N MET A 107 -21.73 12.31 -8.67
CA MET A 107 -23.06 11.73 -8.51
C MET A 107 -24.19 12.76 -8.64
N ASP A 108 -23.88 14.05 -8.56
CA ASP A 108 -24.76 15.17 -8.86
C ASP A 108 -24.97 15.35 -10.38
#